data_AF-A0A8T5Q4L6-F1
#
_entry.id   AF-A0A8T5Q4L6-F1
#
_cell.length_a   1.000
_cell.length_b   1.000
_cell.length_c   1.000
_cell.angle_alpha   90.00
_cell.angle_beta   90.00
_cell.angle_gamma   90.00
#
_symmetry.space_group_name_H-M   'P 1'
#
loop_
_entity.id
_entity.type
_entity.pdbx_description
1 polymer ?
#
loop_
_entity_poly.entity_id
_entity_poly.type
_entity_poly.pdbx_seq_one_letter_code
_entity_poly.pdbx_strand_id
1 'polypeptide(L)' 'MKTFTLTKKIAKHGSQSIIVIPRLLEDELRPQTIVKLTIDILKKPTK' A
#
# COMPACT_ATOMS: atom_id res chain seq x y z
N MET A 1 -17.40 -0.19 -8.86
CA MET A 1 -15.92 -0.12 -8.80
C MET A 1 -15.56 0.74 -7.59
N LYS A 2 -14.86 0.21 -6.59
CA LYS A 2 -14.52 0.97 -5.37
C LYS A 2 -13.09 1.48 -5.46
N THR A 3 -12.88 2.73 -5.11
CA THR A 3 -11.56 3.36 -5.11
C THR A 3 -11.23 3.79 -3.68
N PHE A 4 -10.03 3.46 -3.22
CA PHE A 4 -9.55 3.84 -1.90
C PHE A 4 -8.28 4.67 -2.06
N THR A 5 -8.23 5.83 -1.40
CA THR A 5 -7.04 6.66 -1.34
C THR A 5 -6.44 6.53 0.06
N LEU A 6 -5.21 6.02 0.13
CA LEU A 6 -4.50 5.77 1.38
C LEU A 6 -3.20 6.58 1.43
N THR A 7 -3.11 7.50 2.37
CA THR A 7 -1.82 8.14 2.69
C THR A 7 -1.09 7.28 3.71
N LYS A 8 -0.12 6.49 3.24
CA LYS A 8 0.70 5.61 4.07
C LYS A 8 2.18 5.87 3.83
N LYS A 9 2.98 5.69 4.88
CA LYS A 9 4.43 5.61 4.75
C LYS A 9 4.80 4.20 4.27
N ILE A 10 5.78 4.13 3.38
CA ILE A 10 6.38 2.87 2.96
C ILE A 10 7.12 2.27 4.16
N ALA A 11 6.84 1.02 4.49
CA ALA A 11 7.53 0.27 5.52
C ALA A 11 8.67 -0.55 4.91
N LYS A 12 9.59 -1.03 5.76
CA LYS A 12 10.68 -1.91 5.36
C LYS A 12 10.53 -3.24 6.09
N HIS A 13 10.58 -4.33 5.35
CA HIS A 13 10.60 -5.69 5.90
C HIS A 13 11.78 -6.44 5.27
N GLY A 14 12.81 -6.70 6.07
CA GLY A 14 14.09 -7.20 5.58
C GLY A 14 14.73 -6.25 4.55
N SER A 15 15.04 -6.77 3.37
CA SER A 15 15.57 -5.99 2.23
C SER A 15 14.47 -5.36 1.36
N GLN A 16 13.19 -5.66 1.61
CA GLN A 16 12.08 -5.24 0.77
C GLN A 16 11.37 -4.02 1.37
N SER A 17 10.98 -3.11 0.49
CA SER A 17 10.03 -2.03 0.78
C SER A 17 8.62 -2.56 0.59
N ILE A 18 7.76 -2.42 1.59
CA ILE A 18 6.38 -2.92 1.57
C ILE A 18 5.38 -1.81 1.89
N ILE A 19 4.19 -1.90 1.30
CA ILE A 19 3.03 -1.09 1.68
C ILE A 19 2.16 -1.96 2.57
N VAL A 20 2.03 -1.59 3.85
CA VAL A 20 1.18 -2.34 4.78
C VAL A 20 -0.27 -1.95 4.57
N ILE A 21 -1.08 -2.92 4.21
CA ILE A 21 -2.50 -2.75 3.93
C ILE A 21 -3.30 -2.82 5.25
N PRO A 22 -4.17 -1.84 5.55
CA PRO A 22 -5.02 -1.89 6.74
C PRO A 22 -6.01 -3.06 6.71
N ARG A 23 -6.32 -3.63 7.88
CA ARG A 23 -7.31 -4.72 8.03
C ARG A 23 -8.70 -4.41 7.46
N LEU A 24 -9.10 -3.13 7.41
CA LEU A 24 -10.40 -2.76 6.84
C LEU A 24 -10.56 -3.16 5.37
N LEU A 25 -9.44 -3.34 4.64
CA LEU A 25 -9.43 -3.75 3.24
C LEU A 25 -9.11 -5.24 3.06
N GLU A 26 -8.95 -6.00 4.14
CA GLU A 26 -8.54 -7.41 4.11
C GLU A 26 -9.55 -8.29 3.35
N ASP A 27 -10.85 -8.01 3.51
CA ASP A 27 -11.92 -8.73 2.82
C ASP A 27 -11.88 -8.55 1.30
N GLU A 28 -11.44 -7.37 0.84
CA GLU A 28 -11.36 -7.01 -0.59
C GLU A 28 -9.99 -7.39 -1.18
N LEU A 29 -8.94 -7.41 -0.37
CA LEU A 29 -7.53 -7.64 -0.76
C LEU A 29 -7.02 -9.00 -0.27
N ARG A 30 -7.81 -10.04 -0.52
CA ARG A 30 -7.43 -11.43 -0.24
C ARG A 30 -6.19 -11.85 -1.03
N PRO A 31 -5.45 -12.87 -0.56
CA PRO A 31 -4.37 -13.47 -1.34
C PRO A 31 -4.88 -13.84 -2.74
N GLN A 32 -4.06 -13.58 -3.77
CA GLN A 32 -4.37 -13.76 -5.20
C GLN A 32 -5.27 -12.69 -5.84
N THR A 33 -5.79 -11.71 -5.09
CA THR A 33 -6.48 -10.56 -5.71
C THR A 33 -5.48 -9.69 -6.47
N ILE A 34 -5.71 -9.51 -7.78
CA ILE A 34 -4.94 -8.59 -8.62
C ILE A 34 -5.56 -7.20 -8.51
N VAL A 35 -4.76 -6.22 -8.09
CA VAL A 35 -5.19 -4.83 -7.97
C VAL A 35 -4.29 -3.87 -8.73
N LYS A 36 -4.90 -2.79 -9.24
CA LYS A 36 -4.18 -1.66 -9.82
C LYS A 36 -3.77 -0.69 -8.70
N LEU A 37 -2.47 -0.45 -8.57
CA LEU A 37 -1.90 0.53 -7.65
C LEU A 37 -1.50 1.79 -8.43
N THR A 38 -1.98 2.95 -7.99
CA THR A 38 -1.49 4.26 -8.42
C THR A 38 -0.74 4.88 -7.23
N ILE A 39 0.52 5.26 -7.43
CA ILE A 39 1.39 5.78 -6.36
C ILE A 39 1.79 7.22 -6.69
N ASP A 40 1.36 8.15 -5.87
CA ASP A 40 1.79 9.55 -5.92
C ASP A 40 2.77 9.83 -4.77
N ILE A 41 4.01 10.20 -5.09
CA ILE A 41 5.05 10.46 -4.09
C ILE A 41 4.84 11.87 -3.50
N LEU A 42 4.23 11.94 -2.32
CA LEU A 42 3.92 13.22 -1.66
C LEU A 42 5.14 13.84 -0.94
N LYS A 43 6.07 13.03 -0.44
CA LYS A 43 7.27 13.48 0.27
C LYS A 43 8.39 12.46 0.14
N LYS A 44 9.60 12.91 -0.21
CA LYS A 44 10.78 12.05 -0.28
C LYS A 44 11.32 11.77 1.14
N PRO A 45 11.75 10.54 1.46
CA PRO A 45 12.49 10.28 2.68
C PRO A 45 13.85 11.00 2.61
N THR A 46 14.09 11.91 3.55
CA THR A 46 15.42 12.47 3.81
C THR A 46 16.25 11.40 4.50
N LYS A 47 17.46 11.14 3.97
CA LYS A 47 18.46 10.28 4.61
C LYS A 47 18.88 10.87 5.96
#